data_AF-A0A530AGD6-F1
#
_entry.id   AF-A0A530AGD6-F1
#
_cell.length_a   1.000
_cell.length_b   1.000
_cell.length_c   1.000
_cell.angle_alpha   90.00
_cell.angle_beta   90.00
_cell.angle_gamma   90.00
#
_symmetry.space_group_name_H-M   'P 1'
#
loop_
_entity.id
_entity.type
_entity.pdbx_description
1 polymer ?
#
loop_
_entity_poly.entity_id
_entity_poly.type
_entity_poly.pdbx_seq_one_letter_code
_entity_poly.pdbx_strand_id
1 'polypeptide(L)' 'SYKHAWDLVEDMNRVFGKPLVAAQTGGKKGGGAQLTSVGLAVVSRFRAIERAASSAAAVHMQALQAEIDAG' A
#
# COMPACT_ATOMS: atom_id res chain seq x y z
N SER A 1 12.91 10.85 2.01
CA SER A 1 13.51 11.70 0.95
C SER A 1 13.02 11.23 -0.42
N TYR A 2 13.20 12.02 -1.48
CA TYR A 2 12.80 11.63 -2.84
C TYR A 2 13.48 10.34 -3.31
N LYS A 3 14.80 10.21 -3.06
CA LYS A 3 15.56 8.99 -3.35
C LYS A 3 14.97 7.77 -2.66
N HIS A 4 14.69 7.88 -1.36
CA HIS A 4 14.11 6.77 -0.60
C HIS A 4 12.74 6.34 -1.12
N ALA A 5 11.90 7.27 -1.59
CA ALA A 5 10.62 6.93 -2.20
C ALA A 5 10.79 6.13 -3.50
N TRP A 6 11.80 6.45 -4.31
CA TRP A 6 12.13 5.68 -5.51
C TRP A 6 12.72 4.31 -5.20
N ASP A 7 13.60 4.22 -4.19
CA ASP A 7 14.15 2.93 -3.73
C ASP A 7 12.99 1.97 -3.37
N LEU A 8 11.97 2.46 -2.64
CA LEU A 8 10.78 1.67 -2.32
C LEU A 8 9.97 1.24 -3.55
N VAL A 9 9.84 2.12 -4.55
CA VAL A 9 9.16 1.78 -5.82
C VAL A 9 9.92 0.70 -6.57
N GLU A 10 11.25 0.77 -6.63
CA GLU A 10 12.09 -0.24 -7.26
C GLU A 10 12.00 -1.59 -6.54
N ASP A 11 12.01 -1.58 -5.21
CA ASP A 11 11.81 -2.78 -4.40
C ASP A 11 10.44 -3.41 -4.65
N MET A 12 9.39 -2.61 -4.69
CA MET A 12 8.05 -3.09 -5.04
C MET A 12 8.03 -3.69 -6.45
N ASN A 13 8.61 -3.02 -7.44
CA ASN A 13 8.67 -3.55 -8.81
C ASN A 13 9.39 -4.90 -8.87
N ARG A 14 10.44 -5.09 -8.07
CA ARG A 14 11.18 -6.35 -7.95
C ARG A 14 10.32 -7.45 -7.36
N VAL A 15 9.64 -7.18 -6.24
CA VAL A 15 8.77 -8.15 -5.57
C VAL A 15 7.62 -8.59 -6.48
N PHE A 16 7.02 -7.67 -7.21
CA PHE A 16 5.87 -7.96 -8.09
C PHE A 16 6.26 -8.41 -9.50
N GLY A 17 7.55 -8.34 -9.87
CA GLY A 17 8.06 -8.66 -11.21
C GLY A 17 7.46 -7.77 -12.33
N LYS A 18 6.79 -6.67 -11.99
CA LYS A 18 6.11 -5.74 -12.91
C LYS A 18 6.18 -4.32 -12.37
N PRO A 19 6.31 -3.30 -13.25
CA PRO A 19 6.24 -1.91 -12.81
C PRO A 19 4.87 -1.56 -12.19
N LEU A 20 4.87 -1.08 -10.95
CA LEU A 20 3.67 -0.58 -10.27
C LEU A 20 3.46 0.91 -10.47
N VAL A 21 4.56 1.65 -10.67
CA VAL A 21 4.55 3.09 -10.99
C VAL A 21 5.21 3.29 -12.34
N ALA A 22 4.53 4.03 -13.23
CA ALA A 22 5.08 4.51 -14.47
C ALA A 22 5.50 5.98 -14.30
N ALA A 23 6.72 6.31 -14.74
CA ALA A 23 7.10 7.69 -14.93
C ALA A 23 6.36 8.25 -16.15
N GLN A 24 5.71 9.41 -16.00
CA GLN A 24 5.27 10.20 -17.14
C GLN A 24 6.47 10.98 -17.68
N THR A 25 6.91 10.63 -18.88
CA THR A 25 7.95 11.41 -19.60
C THR A 25 7.45 12.84 -19.79
N GLY A 26 8.11 13.79 -19.14
CA GLY A 26 7.69 15.18 -19.12
C GLY A 26 8.02 15.91 -20.44
N GLY A 27 7.00 16.49 -21.07
CA GLY A 27 7.14 17.66 -21.94
C GLY A 27 7.11 18.96 -21.14
N LYS A 28 6.90 20.11 -21.80
CA LYS A 28 6.95 21.50 -21.24
C LYS A 28 6.20 21.78 -19.91
N LYS A 29 5.40 20.84 -19.38
CA LYS A 29 4.64 20.97 -18.11
C LYS A 29 5.16 20.12 -16.94
N GLY A 30 6.31 19.46 -17.10
CA GLY A 30 6.95 18.68 -16.02
C GLY A 30 6.68 17.17 -16.11
N GLY A 31 7.59 16.38 -15.57
CA GLY A 31 7.45 14.92 -15.43
C GLY A 31 6.61 14.55 -14.21
N GLY A 32 5.90 13.44 -14.30
CA GLY A 32 5.00 12.95 -13.25
C GLY A 32 5.19 11.45 -12.97
N ALA A 33 4.43 10.92 -12.02
CA ALA A 33 4.39 9.50 -11.73
C ALA A 33 2.93 9.07 -11.57
N GLN A 34 2.56 7.93 -12.16
CA GLN A 34 1.21 7.39 -12.05
C GLN A 34 1.27 5.88 -11.81
N LEU A 35 0.29 5.36 -11.07
CA LEU A 35 0.15 3.91 -10.92
C LEU A 35 -0.19 3.27 -12.26
N THR A 36 0.43 2.12 -12.53
CA THR A 36 0.01 1.24 -13.62
C THR A 36 -1.28 0.52 -13.24
N SER A 37 -1.91 -0.19 -14.19
CA SER A 37 -3.08 -1.04 -13.88
C SER A 37 -2.77 -2.08 -12.80
N VAL A 38 -1.54 -2.62 -12.79
CA VAL A 38 -1.09 -3.54 -11.74
C VAL A 38 -0.91 -2.82 -10.41
N GLY A 39 -0.31 -1.62 -10.41
CA GLY A 39 -0.18 -0.79 -9.21
C GLY A 39 -1.52 -0.45 -8.57
N LEU A 40 -2.52 -0.07 -9.38
CA LEU A 40 -3.89 0.16 -8.92
C LEU A 40 -4.52 -1.10 -8.31
N ALA A 41 -4.35 -2.26 -8.96
CA ALA A 41 -4.85 -3.53 -8.43
C ALA A 41 -4.20 -3.87 -7.08
N VAL A 42 -2.88 -3.70 -6.94
CA VAL A 42 -2.15 -3.95 -5.68
C VAL A 42 -2.70 -3.07 -4.55
N VAL A 43 -2.85 -1.76 -4.78
CA VAL A 43 -3.40 -0.83 -3.77
C VAL A 43 -4.81 -1.24 -3.37
N SER A 44 -5.68 -1.52 -4.35
CA SER A 44 -7.06 -1.93 -4.09
C SER A 44 -7.15 -3.22 -3.27
N ARG A 45 -6.34 -4.23 -3.62
CA ARG A 45 -6.29 -5.50 -2.89
C ARG A 45 -5.70 -5.34 -1.50
N PHE A 46 -4.63 -4.55 -1.33
CA PHE A 46 -4.07 -4.28 -0.02
C PHE A 46 -5.10 -3.65 0.93
N ARG A 47 -5.86 -2.64 0.46
CA ARG A 47 -6.95 -2.03 1.25
C ARG A 47 -8.06 -3.02 1.58
N ALA A 48 -8.37 -3.94 0.68
CA ALA A 48 -9.35 -4.99 0.95
C ALA A 48 -8.85 -5.99 2.02
N ILE A 49 -7.57 -6.35 1.97
CA ILE A 49 -6.92 -7.22 2.95
C ILE A 49 -6.91 -6.56 4.33
N GLU A 50 -6.54 -5.27 4.43
CA GLU A 50 -6.59 -4.53 5.69
C GLU A 50 -7.98 -4.57 6.32
N ARG A 51 -9.04 -4.26 5.54
CA ARG A 51 -10.41 -4.31 6.05
C ARG A 51 -10.82 -5.72 6.50
N ALA A 52 -10.46 -6.74 5.73
CA ALA A 52 -10.77 -8.12 6.08
C ALA A 52 -10.05 -8.55 7.36
N ALA A 53 -8.77 -8.23 7.49
CA ALA A 53 -7.97 -8.52 8.68
C ALA A 53 -8.50 -7.79 9.92
N SER A 54 -8.80 -6.49 9.81
CA SER A 54 -9.40 -5.72 10.90
C SER A 54 -10.76 -6.28 11.33
N SER A 55 -11.61 -6.66 10.38
CA SER A 55 -12.92 -7.28 10.66
C SER A 55 -12.77 -8.61 11.37
N ALA A 56 -11.90 -9.50 10.87
CA ALA A 56 -11.66 -10.81 11.49
C ALA A 56 -11.04 -10.69 12.89
N ALA A 57 -10.16 -9.71 13.11
CA ALA A 57 -9.52 -9.47 14.40
C ALA A 57 -10.43 -8.76 15.41
N ALA A 58 -11.52 -8.11 14.98
CA ALA A 58 -12.30 -7.20 15.82
C ALA A 58 -12.78 -7.85 17.14
N VAL A 59 -13.27 -9.09 17.09
CA VAL A 59 -13.76 -9.81 18.28
C VAL A 59 -12.64 -10.05 19.29
N HIS A 60 -11.47 -10.47 18.82
CA HIS A 60 -10.33 -10.71 19.70
C HIS A 60 -9.76 -9.41 20.27
N MET A 61 -9.71 -8.35 19.46
CA MET A 61 -9.28 -7.03 19.91
C MET A 61 -10.22 -6.46 20.99
N GLN A 62 -11.53 -6.65 20.85
CA GLN A 62 -12.51 -6.25 21.87
C GLN A 62 -12.36 -7.04 23.17
N ALA A 63 -12.12 -8.35 23.07
CA ALA A 63 -11.88 -9.19 24.25
C ALA A 63 -10.64 -8.72 25.03
N LEU A 64 -9.52 -8.47 24.33
CA LEU A 64 -8.30 -7.95 24.96
C LEU A 64 -8.51 -6.58 25.60
N GLN A 65 -9.28 -5.68 24.95
CA GLN A 65 -9.59 -4.37 25.54
C GLN A 65 -10.39 -4.51 26.83
N ALA A 66 -11.38 -5.40 26.88
CA ALA A 66 -12.19 -5.64 28.07
C ALA A 66 -11.35 -6.22 29.23
N GLU A 67 -10.36 -7.08 28.94
CA GLU A 67 -9.43 -7.59 29.95
C GLU A 67 -8.55 -6.48 30.56
N ILE A 68 -8.10 -5.52 29.75
CA ILE A 68 -7.31 -4.37 30.21
C ILE A 68 -8.17 -3.43 31.07
N ASP A 69 -9.41 -3.16 30.66
CA ASP A 69 -10.30 -2.22 31.35
C ASP A 69 -10.84 -2.77 32.68
N ALA A 70 -10.85 -4.10 32.85
CA ALA A 70 -11.33 -4.78 34.05
C ALA A 70 -10.27 -4.90 35.17
N GLY A 71 -9.01 -4.55 34.91
CA GLY A 71 -7.90 -4.53 35.87
C GLY A 71 -7.61 -3.15 36.42
#